data_AF-A0A3B9YFC1-F1
#
_entry.id   AF-A0A3B9YFC1-F1
#
_cell.length_a   1.000
_cell.length_b   1.000
_cell.length_c   1.000
_cell.angle_alpha   90.00
_cell.angle_beta   90.00
_cell.angle_gamma   90.00
#
_symmetry.space_group_name_H-M   'P 1'
#
loop_
_entity.id
_entity.type
_entity.pdbx_description
1 polymer ?
#
loop_
_entity_poly.entity_id
_entity_poly.type
_entity_poly.pdbx_seq_one_letter_code
_entity_poly.pdbx_strand_id
1 'polypeptide(L)'
;MANHEEMLKACRVPEPILQKMSTAGLVETVLNYPLYGEIRVHNSPQQGFDAIAEFSGIQELLSRKDAGSALLERYRTMDPAGFGTDSSAAQKGLYTWRFEDIEILLAQETVLANLTEAQRHYLLKEGIAKYQAKSEHKKFYGMSGKQSVAMLIGRILLREKPPAFMGCVQEDVMLQTFLSKGFLANDSTLEKILAQAQEFLLNK
;
A
#
# COMPACT_ATOMS: atom_id res chain seq x y z
N MET A 1 6.54 12.60 -29.60
CA MET A 1 6.24 12.30 -28.19
C MET A 1 5.07 11.35 -28.22
N ALA A 2 5.17 10.18 -27.59
CA ALA A 2 4.02 9.28 -27.54
C ALA A 2 2.89 9.98 -26.78
N ASN A 3 1.66 9.97 -27.29
CA ASN A 3 0.53 10.45 -26.51
C ASN A 3 0.28 9.45 -25.35
N HIS A 4 -0.38 9.88 -24.27
CA HIS A 4 -0.63 9.03 -23.10
C HIS A 4 -1.33 7.70 -23.47
N GLU A 5 -2.21 7.72 -24.48
CA GLU A 5 -2.88 6.53 -25.01
C GLU A 5 -1.91 5.52 -25.65
N GLU A 6 -0.88 5.98 -26.36
CA GLU A 6 0.18 5.14 -26.93
C GLU A 6 1.05 4.51 -25.84
N MET A 7 1.34 5.24 -24.76
CA MET A 7 2.06 4.70 -23.61
C MET A 7 1.24 3.62 -22.88
N LEU A 8 -0.06 3.86 -22.69
CA LEU A 8 -0.98 2.86 -22.14
C LEU A 8 -1.01 1.60 -23.01
N LYS A 9 -1.12 1.76 -24.34
CA LYS A 9 -1.10 0.63 -25.30
C LYS A 9 0.22 -0.15 -25.24
N ALA A 10 1.35 0.54 -25.16
CA ALA A 10 2.67 -0.11 -25.08
C ALA A 10 2.86 -0.92 -23.80
N CYS A 11 2.20 -0.53 -22.70
CA CYS A 11 2.29 -1.24 -21.43
C CYS A 11 1.22 -2.33 -21.26
N ARG A 12 0.30 -2.51 -22.22
CA ARG A 12 -0.72 -3.57 -22.14
C ARG A 12 -0.07 -4.94 -22.23
N VAL A 13 -0.20 -5.71 -21.16
CA VAL A 13 0.06 -7.15 -21.19
C VAL A 13 -1.18 -7.84 -21.74
N PRO A 14 -1.07 -8.68 -22.80
CA PRO A 14 -2.19 -9.44 -23.32
C PRO A 14 -2.89 -10.30 -22.24
N GLU A 15 -4.21 -10.29 -22.19
CA GLU A 15 -5.01 -11.05 -21.21
C GLU A 15 -4.63 -12.54 -21.12
N PRO A 16 -4.41 -13.28 -22.24
CA PRO A 16 -4.02 -14.68 -22.16
C PRO A 16 -2.66 -14.90 -21.50
N ILE A 17 -1.79 -13.90 -21.51
CA ILE A 17 -0.50 -13.93 -20.81
C ILE A 17 -0.75 -13.71 -19.33
N LEU A 18 -1.52 -12.66 -18.96
CA LEU A 18 -1.86 -12.36 -17.56
C LEU A 18 -2.48 -13.57 -16.85
N GLN A 19 -3.46 -14.23 -17.47
CA GLN A 19 -4.12 -15.41 -16.90
C GLN A 19 -3.19 -16.61 -16.67
N LYS A 20 -2.08 -16.70 -17.42
CA LYS A 20 -1.08 -17.77 -17.27
C LYS A 20 0.02 -17.43 -16.26
N MET A 21 0.13 -16.17 -15.84
CA MET A 21 1.12 -15.77 -14.83
C MET A 21 0.72 -16.31 -13.47
N SER A 22 1.70 -16.77 -12.68
CA SER A 22 1.48 -16.97 -11.25
C SER A 22 1.10 -15.65 -10.58
N THR A 23 0.37 -15.70 -9.47
CA THR A 23 -0.04 -14.48 -8.75
C THR A 23 1.17 -13.70 -8.26
N ALA A 24 2.24 -14.38 -7.85
CA ALA A 24 3.52 -13.73 -7.52
C ALA A 24 4.15 -13.01 -8.73
N GLY A 25 4.15 -13.65 -9.91
CA GLY A 25 4.64 -13.00 -11.13
C GLY A 25 3.78 -11.82 -11.57
N LEU A 26 2.47 -11.89 -11.33
CA LEU A 26 1.56 -10.78 -11.59
C LEU A 26 1.77 -9.62 -10.63
N VAL A 27 2.03 -9.87 -9.34
CA VAL A 27 2.41 -8.84 -8.37
C VAL A 27 3.66 -8.10 -8.84
N GLU A 28 4.70 -8.81 -9.28
CA GLU A 28 5.89 -8.15 -9.84
C GLU A 28 5.56 -7.36 -11.10
N THR A 29 4.69 -7.88 -11.97
CA THR A 29 4.29 -7.19 -13.20
C THR A 29 3.59 -5.88 -12.90
N VAL A 30 2.68 -5.87 -11.92
CA VAL A 30 1.99 -4.66 -11.46
C VAL A 30 2.96 -3.68 -10.81
N LEU A 31 3.82 -4.12 -9.89
CA LEU A 31 4.77 -3.25 -9.19
C LEU A 31 5.89 -2.68 -10.10
N ASN A 32 6.13 -3.29 -11.25
CA ASN A 32 7.06 -2.78 -12.26
C ASN A 32 6.34 -2.14 -13.46
N TYR A 33 5.04 -1.87 -13.35
CA TYR A 33 4.28 -1.18 -14.38
C TYR A 33 4.88 0.22 -14.64
N PRO A 34 5.32 0.54 -15.87
CA PRO A 34 6.05 1.79 -16.13
C PRO A 34 5.28 3.07 -15.79
N LEU A 35 3.95 3.01 -15.83
CA LEU A 35 3.08 4.15 -15.51
C LEU A 35 2.51 4.08 -14.08
N TYR A 36 3.01 3.19 -13.22
CA TYR A 36 2.55 3.14 -11.82
C TYR A 36 2.76 4.48 -11.10
N GLY A 37 3.82 5.20 -11.49
CA GLY A 37 4.12 6.55 -11.00
C GLY A 37 2.98 7.56 -11.16
N GLU A 38 2.03 7.34 -12.08
CA GLU A 38 0.85 8.19 -12.27
C GLU A 38 -0.01 8.27 -11.02
N ILE A 39 0.04 7.28 -10.11
CA ILE A 39 -0.65 7.35 -8.81
C ILE A 39 -0.32 8.64 -8.02
N ARG A 40 0.86 9.22 -8.25
CA ARG A 40 1.37 10.41 -7.54
C ARG A 40 0.96 11.74 -8.19
N VAL A 41 0.37 11.75 -9.40
CA VAL A 41 -0.08 12.99 -10.04
C VAL A 41 -1.47 13.45 -9.57
N HIS A 42 -2.15 12.62 -8.78
CA HIS A 42 -3.49 12.87 -8.26
C HIS A 42 -3.47 13.48 -6.85
N ASN A 43 -4.60 14.05 -6.43
CA ASN A 43 -4.70 14.76 -5.15
C ASN A 43 -4.69 13.83 -3.92
N SER A 44 -4.83 12.52 -4.10
CA SER A 44 -4.75 11.57 -3.01
C SER A 44 -4.30 10.19 -3.49
N PRO A 45 -3.68 9.37 -2.63
CA PRO A 45 -3.31 7.99 -2.96
C PRO A 45 -4.47 7.15 -3.49
N GLN A 46 -5.68 7.29 -2.90
CA GLN A 46 -6.85 6.57 -3.40
C GLN A 46 -7.25 7.03 -4.80
N GLN A 47 -7.31 8.34 -5.09
CA GLN A 47 -7.63 8.84 -6.43
C GLN A 47 -6.62 8.37 -7.47
N GLY A 48 -5.34 8.33 -7.11
CA GLY A 48 -4.31 7.82 -7.99
C GLY A 48 -4.43 6.32 -8.24
N PHE A 49 -4.76 5.53 -7.22
CA PHE A 49 -5.03 4.11 -7.39
C PHE A 49 -6.23 3.89 -8.31
N ASP A 50 -7.32 4.63 -8.10
CA ASP A 50 -8.53 4.54 -8.92
C ASP A 50 -8.24 4.86 -10.39
N ALA A 51 -7.34 5.82 -10.67
CA ALA A 51 -6.95 6.20 -12.03
C ALA A 51 -6.13 5.12 -12.75
N ILE A 52 -5.29 4.37 -12.04
CA ILE A 52 -4.49 3.27 -12.62
C ILE A 52 -5.20 1.92 -12.55
N ALA A 53 -6.32 1.80 -11.81
CA ALA A 53 -7.03 0.54 -11.59
C ALA A 53 -7.62 -0.06 -12.88
N GLU A 54 -7.77 0.73 -13.95
CA GLU A 54 -8.18 0.24 -15.28
C GLU A 54 -7.07 -0.55 -16.01
N PHE A 55 -5.84 -0.52 -15.52
CA PHE A 55 -4.77 -1.36 -16.06
C PHE A 55 -5.12 -2.84 -15.87
N SER A 56 -5.15 -3.60 -16.96
CA SER A 56 -5.56 -5.02 -16.97
C SER A 56 -4.77 -5.89 -15.98
N GLY A 57 -3.50 -5.57 -15.73
CA GLY A 57 -2.70 -6.27 -14.72
C GLY A 57 -3.21 -6.06 -13.28
N ILE A 58 -3.65 -4.85 -12.93
CA ILE A 58 -4.27 -4.57 -11.63
C ILE A 58 -5.64 -5.24 -11.54
N GLN A 59 -6.47 -5.15 -12.58
CA GLN A 59 -7.78 -5.81 -12.61
C GLN A 59 -7.66 -7.33 -12.42
N GLU A 60 -6.77 -7.96 -13.19
CA GLU A 60 -6.48 -9.38 -13.06
C GLU A 60 -6.00 -9.69 -11.64
N LEU A 61 -5.07 -8.91 -11.09
CA LEU A 61 -4.54 -9.15 -9.75
C LEU A 61 -5.64 -9.09 -8.69
N LEU A 62 -6.47 -8.05 -8.71
CA LEU A 62 -7.55 -7.88 -7.74
C LEU A 62 -8.67 -8.93 -7.87
N SER A 63 -8.80 -9.56 -9.04
CA SER A 63 -9.77 -10.64 -9.25
C SER A 63 -9.35 -11.98 -8.61
N ARG A 64 -8.05 -12.14 -8.28
CA ARG A 64 -7.51 -13.40 -7.77
C ARG A 64 -7.72 -13.54 -6.27
N LYS A 65 -8.24 -14.70 -5.86
CA LYS A 65 -8.49 -15.03 -4.44
C LYS A 65 -7.22 -15.07 -3.59
N ASP A 66 -6.07 -15.39 -4.18
CA ASP A 66 -4.78 -15.47 -3.50
C ASP A 66 -3.96 -14.15 -3.59
N ALA A 67 -4.49 -13.10 -4.22
CA ALA A 67 -3.79 -11.83 -4.42
C ALA A 67 -3.30 -11.20 -3.12
N GLY A 68 -4.13 -11.18 -2.09
CA GLY A 68 -3.73 -10.67 -0.78
C GLY A 68 -2.56 -11.43 -0.18
N SER A 69 -2.58 -12.76 -0.28
CA SER A 69 -1.49 -13.60 0.23
C SER A 69 -0.19 -13.35 -0.54
N ALA A 70 -0.27 -13.24 -1.87
CA ALA A 70 0.89 -12.97 -2.71
C ALA A 70 1.50 -11.57 -2.45
N LEU A 71 0.66 -10.54 -2.31
CA LEU A 71 1.09 -9.19 -1.95
C LEU A 71 1.72 -9.16 -0.55
N LEU A 72 1.14 -9.88 0.42
CA LEU A 72 1.67 -9.99 1.76
C LEU A 72 3.07 -10.64 1.77
N GLU A 73 3.23 -11.78 1.08
CA GLU A 73 4.53 -12.43 0.97
C GLU A 73 5.56 -11.52 0.31
N ARG A 74 5.16 -10.80 -0.74
CA ARG A 74 6.07 -9.85 -1.39
C ARG A 74 6.44 -8.67 -0.49
N TYR A 75 5.51 -8.17 0.32
CA TYR A 75 5.75 -7.10 1.27
C TYR A 75 6.64 -7.55 2.43
N ARG A 76 6.48 -8.78 2.90
CA ARG A 76 7.30 -9.38 3.95
C ARG A 76 8.78 -9.39 3.60
N THR A 77 9.13 -9.62 2.34
CA THR A 77 10.52 -9.66 1.88
C THR A 77 11.12 -8.27 1.65
N MET A 78 10.36 -7.18 1.87
CA MET A 78 10.86 -5.82 1.71
C MET A 78 11.40 -5.27 3.03
N ASP A 79 12.61 -4.73 2.97
CA ASP A 79 13.26 -4.08 4.09
C ASP A 79 13.34 -2.56 3.84
N PRO A 80 12.73 -1.70 4.68
CA PRO A 80 12.86 -0.25 4.51
C PRO A 80 14.31 0.25 4.47
N ALA A 81 15.25 -0.47 5.07
CA ALA A 81 16.69 -0.20 5.04
C ALA A 81 17.44 -0.88 3.87
N GLY A 82 16.74 -1.65 3.03
CA GLY A 82 17.32 -2.53 2.01
C GLY A 82 17.95 -1.86 0.80
N PHE A 83 18.18 -0.54 0.82
CA PHE A 83 18.95 0.14 -0.22
C PHE A 83 20.45 -0.10 0.00
N GLY A 84 21.18 -0.47 -1.06
CA GLY A 84 22.62 -0.64 -0.99
C GLY A 84 23.33 0.64 -0.57
N THR A 85 24.46 0.51 0.13
CA THR A 85 25.30 1.65 0.54
C THR A 85 25.66 2.53 -0.65
N ASP A 86 25.90 1.91 -1.80
CA ASP A 86 26.32 2.54 -3.05
C ASP A 86 25.14 3.01 -3.93
N SER A 87 23.89 2.86 -3.47
CA SER A 87 22.73 3.30 -4.24
C SER A 87 22.67 4.82 -4.35
N SER A 88 22.42 5.31 -5.57
CA SER A 88 22.23 6.73 -5.87
C SER A 88 20.97 7.27 -5.18
N ALA A 89 20.87 8.60 -5.06
CA ALA A 89 19.67 9.24 -4.51
C ALA A 89 18.40 8.86 -5.31
N ALA A 90 18.51 8.77 -6.64
CA ALA A 90 17.42 8.36 -7.51
C ALA A 90 17.00 6.90 -7.26
N GLN A 91 17.95 5.97 -7.10
CA GLN A 91 17.66 4.58 -6.78
C GLN A 91 16.99 4.44 -5.41
N LYS A 92 17.46 5.21 -4.41
CA LYS A 92 16.84 5.26 -3.08
C LYS A 92 15.40 5.80 -3.15
N GLY A 93 15.16 6.84 -3.94
CA GLY A 93 13.81 7.37 -4.18
C GLY A 93 12.87 6.38 -4.89
N LEU A 94 13.35 5.68 -5.92
CA LEU A 94 12.57 4.63 -6.58
C LEU A 94 12.24 3.49 -5.59
N TYR A 95 13.17 3.15 -4.70
CA TYR A 95 12.96 2.12 -3.69
C TYR A 95 11.88 2.52 -2.66
N THR A 96 11.90 3.76 -2.18
CA THR A 96 10.88 4.26 -1.24
C THR A 96 9.50 4.31 -1.90
N TRP A 97 9.43 4.68 -3.17
CA TRP A 97 8.19 4.65 -3.95
C TRP A 97 7.62 3.23 -4.10
N ARG A 98 8.45 2.21 -4.32
CA ARG A 98 7.98 0.82 -4.38
C ARG A 98 7.32 0.35 -3.08
N PHE A 99 7.73 0.89 -1.93
CA PHE A 99 7.06 0.65 -0.66
C PHE A 99 5.67 1.29 -0.62
N GLU A 100 5.56 2.55 -1.05
CA GLU A 100 4.27 3.24 -1.11
C GLU A 100 3.31 2.49 -2.07
N ASP A 101 3.82 2.04 -3.21
CA ASP A 101 3.05 1.36 -4.25
C ASP A 101 2.38 0.08 -3.73
N ILE A 102 3.17 -0.80 -3.10
CA ILE A 102 2.64 -2.06 -2.54
C ILE A 102 1.74 -1.82 -1.32
N GLU A 103 2.01 -0.79 -0.52
CA GLU A 103 1.19 -0.45 0.65
C GLU A 103 -0.18 0.06 0.23
N ILE A 104 -0.25 0.87 -0.84
CA ILE A 104 -1.53 1.31 -1.40
C ILE A 104 -2.31 0.12 -1.98
N LEU A 105 -1.66 -0.82 -2.66
CA LEU A 105 -2.31 -2.05 -3.14
C LEU A 105 -2.85 -2.92 -2.00
N LEU A 106 -2.02 -3.17 -0.98
CA LEU A 106 -2.42 -3.93 0.21
C LEU A 106 -3.57 -3.26 0.96
N ALA A 107 -3.64 -1.94 0.92
CA ALA A 107 -4.67 -1.15 1.60
C ALA A 107 -6.03 -1.15 0.88
N GLN A 108 -6.17 -1.81 -0.27
CA GLN A 108 -7.46 -1.89 -0.96
C GLN A 108 -8.39 -2.90 -0.29
N GLU A 109 -9.68 -2.55 -0.19
CA GLU A 109 -10.66 -3.40 0.50
C GLU A 109 -10.74 -4.81 -0.10
N THR A 110 -10.70 -4.94 -1.43
CA THR A 110 -10.67 -6.24 -2.12
C THR A 110 -9.49 -7.11 -1.68
N VAL A 111 -8.32 -6.48 -1.48
CA VAL A 111 -7.11 -7.20 -1.06
C VAL A 111 -7.20 -7.62 0.40
N LEU A 112 -7.59 -6.69 1.28
CA LEU A 112 -7.80 -6.99 2.69
C LEU A 112 -8.90 -8.04 2.90
N ALA A 113 -9.91 -8.07 2.02
CA ALA A 113 -10.98 -9.04 2.06
C ALA A 113 -10.55 -10.47 1.73
N ASN A 114 -9.52 -10.62 0.89
CA ASN A 114 -8.94 -11.90 0.52
C ASN A 114 -7.96 -12.46 1.57
N LEU A 115 -7.57 -11.65 2.55
CA LEU A 115 -6.71 -12.10 3.65
C LEU A 115 -7.54 -12.73 4.78
N THR A 116 -7.04 -13.82 5.35
CA THR A 116 -7.56 -14.38 6.62
C THR A 116 -7.29 -13.43 7.79
N GLU A 117 -8.01 -13.59 8.92
CA GLU A 117 -7.74 -12.81 10.14
C GLU A 117 -6.27 -12.95 10.58
N ALA A 118 -5.73 -14.16 10.60
CA ALA A 118 -4.33 -14.41 10.95
C ALA A 118 -3.35 -13.66 10.02
N GLN A 119 -3.63 -13.63 8.72
CA GLN A 119 -2.80 -12.88 7.77
C GLN A 119 -2.94 -11.36 7.93
N ARG A 120 -4.15 -10.85 8.24
CA ARG A 120 -4.34 -9.42 8.52
C ARG A 120 -3.64 -9.00 9.81
N HIS A 121 -3.66 -9.83 10.85
CA HIS A 121 -2.88 -9.60 12.07
C HIS A 121 -1.38 -9.63 11.82
N TYR A 122 -0.91 -10.57 10.99
CA TYR A 122 0.49 -10.60 10.58
C TYR A 122 0.87 -9.33 9.79
N LEU A 123 0.06 -8.94 8.81
CA LEU A 123 0.25 -7.72 8.04
C LEU A 123 0.22 -6.47 8.92
N LEU A 124 -0.63 -6.44 9.95
CA LEU A 124 -0.69 -5.34 10.92
C LEU A 124 0.62 -5.22 11.70
N LYS A 125 1.17 -6.35 12.19
CA LYS A 125 2.48 -6.40 12.86
C LYS A 125 3.62 -5.94 11.94
N GLU A 126 3.63 -6.44 10.71
CA GLU A 126 4.59 -6.04 9.67
C GLU A 126 4.52 -4.54 9.36
N GLY A 127 3.31 -4.00 9.24
CA GLY A 127 3.06 -2.57 9.00
C GLY A 127 3.60 -1.71 10.13
N ILE A 128 3.35 -2.07 11.39
CA ILE A 128 3.89 -1.35 12.56
C ILE A 128 5.42 -1.35 12.55
N ALA A 129 6.03 -2.52 12.34
CA ALA A 129 7.49 -2.64 12.29
C ALA A 129 8.09 -1.79 11.15
N LYS A 130 7.48 -1.81 9.96
CA LYS A 130 7.93 -0.99 8.83
C LYS A 130 7.68 0.49 9.03
N TYR A 131 6.60 0.89 9.70
CA TYR A 131 6.40 2.28 10.09
C TYR A 131 7.55 2.78 10.99
N GLN A 132 7.93 1.97 11.99
CA GLN A 132 9.03 2.29 12.90
C GLN A 132 10.36 2.39 12.15
N ALA A 133 10.70 1.41 11.32
CA ALA A 133 11.91 1.44 10.50
C ALA A 133 11.95 2.66 9.56
N LYS A 134 10.84 2.98 8.88
CA LYS A 134 10.75 4.21 8.05
C LYS A 134 10.93 5.49 8.88
N SER A 135 10.47 5.48 10.13
CA SER A 135 10.62 6.61 11.06
C SER A 135 12.05 6.81 11.54
N GLU A 136 12.88 5.77 11.54
CA GLU A 136 14.33 5.88 11.79
C GLU A 136 15.06 6.41 10.54
N HIS A 137 14.51 6.17 9.36
CA HIS A 137 15.05 6.62 8.06
C HIS A 137 14.36 7.88 7.51
N LYS A 138 14.07 8.87 8.35
CA LYS A 138 13.31 10.10 7.97
C LYS A 138 13.86 10.83 6.75
N LYS A 139 15.17 10.77 6.53
CA LYS A 139 15.85 11.36 5.37
C LYS A 139 15.33 10.82 4.03
N PHE A 140 14.88 9.56 4.00
CA PHE A 140 14.48 8.86 2.78
C PHE A 140 12.97 8.66 2.67
N TYR A 141 12.27 8.38 3.77
CA TYR A 141 10.82 8.11 3.73
C TYR A 141 9.94 9.33 4.01
N GLY A 142 10.49 10.40 4.63
CA GLY A 142 9.75 11.63 4.90
C GLY A 142 8.37 11.39 5.54
N MET A 143 7.40 12.25 5.20
CA MET A 143 6.00 12.07 5.61
C MET A 143 5.23 11.12 4.68
N SER A 144 5.46 11.19 3.37
CA SER A 144 4.70 10.40 2.38
C SER A 144 4.86 8.90 2.60
N GLY A 145 6.08 8.43 2.83
CA GLY A 145 6.36 7.02 3.06
C GLY A 145 5.80 6.48 4.38
N LYS A 146 5.54 7.35 5.36
CA LYS A 146 4.84 6.99 6.61
C LYS A 146 3.33 6.97 6.43
N GLN A 147 2.78 7.86 5.60
CA GLN A 147 1.35 7.94 5.34
C GLN A 147 0.82 6.68 4.65
N SER A 148 1.53 6.11 3.66
CA SER A 148 1.09 4.89 2.96
C SER A 148 0.96 3.69 3.92
N VAL A 149 1.95 3.46 4.78
CA VAL A 149 1.90 2.36 5.76
C VAL A 149 0.87 2.61 6.86
N ALA A 150 0.71 3.85 7.32
CA ALA A 150 -0.32 4.18 8.30
C ALA A 150 -1.74 4.04 7.73
N MET A 151 -1.93 4.40 6.46
CA MET A 151 -3.19 4.18 5.74
C MET A 151 -3.53 2.68 5.66
N LEU A 152 -2.53 1.85 5.32
CA LEU A 152 -2.67 0.39 5.35
C LEU A 152 -3.09 -0.14 6.73
N ILE A 153 -2.36 0.25 7.78
CA ILE A 153 -2.66 -0.13 9.17
C ILE A 153 -4.09 0.28 9.55
N GLY A 154 -4.45 1.53 9.28
CA GLY A 154 -5.77 2.06 9.61
C GLY A 154 -6.91 1.35 8.87
N ARG A 155 -6.71 0.96 7.60
CA ARG A 155 -7.71 0.20 6.86
C ARG A 155 -7.82 -1.25 7.31
N ILE A 156 -6.73 -1.87 7.77
CA ILE A 156 -6.80 -3.17 8.46
C ILE A 156 -7.67 -3.02 9.72
N LEU A 157 -7.46 -1.99 10.53
CA LEU A 157 -8.28 -1.74 11.72
C LEU A 157 -9.75 -1.46 11.39
N LEU A 158 -10.05 -0.73 10.31
CA LEU A 158 -11.45 -0.55 9.85
C LEU A 158 -12.12 -1.88 9.52
N ARG A 159 -11.35 -2.86 9.03
CA ARG A 159 -11.86 -4.20 8.73
C ARG A 159 -12.03 -5.06 9.97
N GLU A 160 -11.10 -4.99 10.92
CA GLU A 160 -11.17 -5.69 12.21
C GLU A 160 -12.21 -5.08 13.17
N LYS A 161 -12.55 -3.80 12.97
CA LYS A 161 -13.55 -3.04 13.74
C LYS A 161 -13.36 -3.09 15.27
N PRO A 162 -12.16 -2.86 15.83
CA PRO A 162 -12.02 -2.77 17.27
C PRO A 162 -12.85 -1.58 17.80
N PRO A 163 -13.65 -1.76 18.88
CA PRO A 163 -14.58 -0.72 19.35
C PRO A 163 -13.93 0.63 19.62
N ALA A 164 -12.74 0.65 20.25
CA ALA A 164 -12.00 1.88 20.54
C ALA A 164 -11.61 2.65 19.27
N PHE A 165 -11.11 1.94 18.25
CA PHE A 165 -10.76 2.56 16.98
C PHE A 165 -11.99 3.07 16.23
N MET A 166 -13.09 2.31 16.24
CA MET A 166 -14.32 2.74 15.59
C MET A 166 -14.89 4.02 16.23
N GLY A 167 -14.80 4.15 17.56
CA GLY A 167 -15.13 5.41 18.25
C GLY A 167 -14.24 6.56 17.79
N CYS A 168 -12.91 6.35 17.76
CA CYS A 168 -11.96 7.36 17.25
C CYS A 168 -12.29 7.80 15.82
N VAL A 169 -12.64 6.86 14.94
CA VAL A 169 -13.00 7.16 13.55
C VAL A 169 -14.28 7.99 13.51
N GLN A 170 -15.31 7.68 14.30
CA GLN A 170 -16.57 8.44 14.30
C GLN A 170 -16.39 9.90 14.74
N GLU A 171 -15.50 10.15 15.68
CA GLU A 171 -15.27 11.49 16.26
C GLU A 171 -14.29 12.36 15.46
N ASP A 172 -13.40 11.74 14.66
CA ASP A 172 -12.30 12.43 13.99
C ASP A 172 -12.47 12.45 12.45
N VAL A 173 -12.97 13.57 11.93
CA VAL A 173 -13.16 13.81 10.48
C VAL A 173 -11.85 13.74 9.69
N MET A 174 -10.72 14.14 10.30
CA MET A 174 -9.41 14.07 9.66
C MET A 174 -8.98 12.61 9.51
N LEU A 175 -9.17 11.79 10.54
CA LEU A 175 -8.95 10.35 10.49
C LEU A 175 -9.85 9.68 9.44
N GLN A 176 -11.15 10.00 9.39
CA GLN A 176 -12.05 9.47 8.36
C GLN A 176 -11.59 9.82 6.94
N THR A 177 -11.19 11.09 6.73
CA THR A 177 -10.72 11.57 5.43
C THR A 177 -9.41 10.89 5.04
N PHE A 178 -8.50 10.72 5.99
CA PHE A 178 -7.25 10.01 5.76
C PHE A 178 -7.46 8.54 5.41
N LEU A 179 -8.30 7.82 6.15
CA LEU A 179 -8.57 6.40 5.88
C LEU A 179 -9.28 6.18 4.54
N SER A 180 -10.16 7.11 4.13
CA SER A 180 -10.85 7.03 2.84
C SER A 180 -9.95 7.41 1.67
N LYS A 181 -9.18 8.50 1.77
CA LYS A 181 -8.46 9.07 0.61
C LYS A 181 -6.95 8.84 0.61
N GLY A 182 -6.35 8.56 1.77
CA GLY A 182 -4.89 8.47 1.98
C GLY A 182 -4.16 9.80 2.14
N PHE A 183 -4.89 10.91 2.29
CA PHE A 183 -4.33 12.27 2.31
C PHE A 183 -4.84 13.08 3.51
N LEU A 184 -4.18 14.21 3.82
CA LEU A 184 -4.46 15.13 4.94
C LEU A 184 -4.10 14.65 6.36
N ALA A 185 -3.32 13.58 6.52
CA ALA A 185 -2.83 13.21 7.85
C ALA A 185 -1.67 14.10 8.31
N ASN A 186 -1.72 14.49 9.59
CA ASN A 186 -0.59 15.01 10.36
C ASN A 186 0.03 13.88 11.21
N ASP A 187 1.18 14.14 11.84
CA ASP A 187 1.87 13.14 12.69
C ASP A 187 0.94 12.59 13.79
N SER A 188 0.12 13.43 14.41
CA SER A 188 -0.86 13.01 15.43
C SER A 188 -1.87 11.99 14.90
N THR A 189 -2.33 12.14 13.66
CA THR A 189 -3.23 11.16 13.01
C THR A 189 -2.52 9.82 12.82
N LEU A 190 -1.27 9.84 12.37
CA LEU A 190 -0.49 8.61 12.15
C LEU A 190 -0.19 7.89 13.47
N GLU A 191 0.22 8.65 14.49
CA GLU A 191 0.50 8.14 15.84
C GLU A 191 -0.75 7.56 16.50
N LYS A 192 -1.92 8.19 16.33
CA LYS A 192 -3.20 7.67 16.81
C LYS A 192 -3.53 6.30 16.19
N ILE A 193 -3.34 6.16 14.88
CA ILE A 193 -3.55 4.87 14.19
C ILE A 193 -2.61 3.79 14.74
N LEU A 194 -1.34 4.12 14.94
CA LEU A 194 -0.37 3.18 15.50
C LEU A 194 -0.69 2.76 16.93
N ALA A 195 -1.05 3.70 17.80
CA ALA A 195 -1.41 3.41 19.18
C ALA A 195 -2.60 2.44 19.23
N GLN A 196 -3.63 2.68 18.41
CA GLN A 196 -4.80 1.81 18.30
C GLN A 196 -4.45 0.43 17.72
N ALA A 197 -3.51 0.36 16.77
CA ALA A 197 -3.03 -0.90 16.22
C ALA A 197 -2.28 -1.74 17.26
N GLN A 198 -1.42 -1.11 18.06
CA GLN A 198 -0.68 -1.77 19.14
C GLN A 198 -1.62 -2.27 20.23
N GLU A 199 -2.57 -1.44 20.66
CA GLU A 199 -3.59 -1.82 21.64
C GLU A 199 -4.44 -3.01 21.17
N PHE A 200 -4.88 -2.99 19.90
CA PHE A 200 -5.63 -4.10 19.31
C PHE A 200 -4.83 -5.42 19.35
N LEU A 201 -3.53 -5.38 19.04
CA LEU A 201 -2.66 -6.56 19.07
C LEU A 201 -2.36 -7.08 20.48
N LEU A 202 -2.42 -6.23 21.51
CA LEU A 202 -2.23 -6.65 22.91
C LEU A 202 -3.47 -7.37 23.48
N ASN A 203 -4.65 -7.07 22.94
CA ASN A 203 -5.93 -7.59 23.43
C ASN A 203 -6.40 -8.87 22.68
N LYS A 204 -5.52 -9.54 21.95
CA LYS A 204 -5.77 -10.74 21.15
C LYS A 204 -4.85 -11.88 21.56
#